data_AF-A0A661K1P1-F1
#
_entry.id   AF-A0A661K1P1-F1
#
_cell.length_a   1.000
_cell.length_b   1.000
_cell.length_c   1.000
_cell.angle_alpha   90.00
_cell.angle_beta   90.00
_cell.angle_gamma   90.00
#
_symmetry.space_group_name_H-M   'P 1'
#
loop_
_entity.id
_entity.type
_entity.pdbx_description
1 polymer ?
#
loop_
_entity_poly.entity_id
_entity_poly.type
_entity_poly.pdbx_seq_one_letter_code
_entity_poly.pdbx_strand_id
1 'polypeptide(L)'
;MKLLRVLMVLSLCLSLGGCAYLVAAGAGAGAGVATYAYVKGELKVEYPYDYHAVWNATLRGLKDLRIVVEQKTRDELSGIIKAKRHTGTSVKIKVINKGSKLTV
;
A
#
# COMPACT_ATOMS: atom_id res chain seq x y z
N MET A 1 23.99 -4.65 -38.84
CA MET A 1 23.15 -3.45 -39.05
C MET A 1 21.66 -3.65 -38.77
N LYS A 2 21.08 -4.84 -39.00
CA LYS A 2 19.65 -5.14 -38.73
C LYS A 2 19.34 -5.18 -37.22
N LEU A 3 20.20 -5.81 -36.41
CA LEU A 3 20.08 -5.86 -34.94
C LEU A 3 20.17 -4.49 -34.26
N LEU A 4 21.03 -3.59 -34.76
CA LEU A 4 21.18 -2.23 -34.21
C LEU A 4 19.90 -1.41 -34.40
N ARG A 5 19.19 -1.60 -35.53
CA ARG A 5 17.91 -0.95 -35.80
C ARG A 5 16.80 -1.49 -34.90
N VAL A 6 16.79 -2.80 -34.62
CA VAL A 6 15.81 -3.41 -33.71
C VAL A 6 15.99 -2.89 -32.27
N LEU A 7 17.24 -2.79 -31.79
CA LEU A 7 17.55 -2.23 -30.48
C LEU A 7 17.15 -0.75 -30.35
N MET A 8 17.35 0.04 -31.41
CA MET A 8 16.98 1.46 -31.43
C MET A 8 15.45 1.65 -31.44
N VAL A 9 14.71 0.82 -32.19
CA VAL A 9 13.24 0.83 -32.19
C VAL A 9 12.68 0.38 -30.84
N LEU A 10 13.29 -0.63 -30.20
CA LEU A 10 12.87 -1.11 -28.88
C LEU A 10 13.09 -0.05 -27.79
N SER A 11 14.23 0.67 -27.84
CA SER A 11 14.52 1.78 -26.93
C SER A 11 13.54 2.95 -27.10
N LEU A 12 13.09 3.23 -28.33
CA LEU A 12 12.09 4.26 -28.60
C LEU A 12 10.70 3.82 -28.11
N CYS A 13 10.32 2.56 -28.28
CA CYS A 13 9.06 2.04 -27.72
C CYS A 13 9.03 2.09 -26.19
N LEU A 14 10.16 1.85 -25.51
CA LEU A 14 10.25 1.94 -24.05
C LEU A 14 10.15 3.40 -23.53
N SER A 15 10.68 4.38 -24.26
CA SER A 15 10.60 5.78 -23.84
C SER A 15 9.22 6.39 -24.02
N LEU A 16 8.42 5.93 -24.99
CA LEU A 16 7.01 6.32 -25.13
C LEU A 16 6.07 5.58 -24.14
N GLY A 17 6.51 4.45 -23.57
CA GLY A 17 5.73 3.61 -22.64
C GLY A 17 5.98 3.86 -21.15
N GLY A 18 6.58 4.99 -20.77
CA GLY A 18 7.16 5.24 -19.44
C GLY A 18 6.24 5.06 -18.22
N CYS A 19 4.91 5.12 -18.39
CA CYS A 19 3.97 4.89 -17.29
C CYS A 19 3.37 3.47 -17.27
N ALA A 20 3.40 2.75 -18.40
CA ALA A 20 2.79 1.42 -18.50
C ALA A 20 3.67 0.35 -17.86
N TYR A 21 4.99 0.50 -17.89
CA TYR A 21 5.91 -0.46 -17.27
C TYR A 21 5.82 -0.44 -15.74
N LEU A 22 5.56 0.73 -15.13
CA LEU A 22 5.32 0.87 -13.69
C LEU A 22 4.00 0.22 -13.24
N VAL A 23 3.02 0.09 -14.15
CA VAL A 23 1.76 -0.60 -13.91
C VAL A 23 1.86 -2.10 -14.21
N ALA A 24 2.65 -2.49 -15.23
CA ALA A 24 2.84 -3.88 -15.64
C ALA A 24 3.81 -4.65 -14.71
N ALA A 25 4.87 -4.00 -14.24
CA ALA A 25 5.69 -4.47 -13.12
C ALA A 25 5.04 -3.99 -11.83
N GLY A 26 3.85 -4.53 -11.54
CA GLY A 26 2.89 -3.98 -10.57
C GLY A 26 3.54 -3.30 -9.37
N ALA A 27 3.42 -1.97 -9.30
CA ALA A 27 3.48 -1.15 -8.08
C ALA A 27 4.31 -1.76 -6.91
N GLY A 28 5.57 -2.10 -7.16
CA GLY A 28 6.36 -2.87 -6.19
C GLY A 28 7.87 -2.85 -6.39
N ALA A 29 8.36 -2.11 -7.40
CA ALA A 29 9.79 -1.98 -7.68
C ALA A 29 10.27 -0.53 -7.49
N GLY A 30 9.91 0.08 -6.36
CA GLY A 30 10.53 1.31 -5.88
C GLY A 30 11.22 1.00 -4.57
N ALA A 31 12.55 0.87 -4.58
CA ALA A 31 13.35 0.66 -3.38
C ALA A 31 12.97 1.69 -2.30
N GLY A 32 12.33 1.23 -1.22
CA GLY A 32 11.97 2.05 -0.07
C GLY A 32 10.51 2.53 0.01
N VAL A 33 9.64 2.21 -0.95
CA VAL A 33 8.22 2.58 -0.91
C VAL A 33 7.40 1.32 -0.64
N ALA A 34 6.55 1.36 0.39
CA ALA A 34 5.65 0.29 0.76
C ALA A 34 4.94 -0.30 -0.48
N THR A 35 4.94 -1.63 -0.63
CA THR A 35 4.23 -2.28 -1.73
C THR A 35 2.73 -2.04 -1.52
N TYR A 36 2.00 -1.67 -2.57
CA TYR A 36 0.55 -1.48 -2.48
C TYR A 36 -0.16 -2.33 -3.52
N ALA A 37 -1.19 -3.03 -3.08
CA ALA A 37 -2.01 -3.87 -3.92
C ALA A 37 -3.48 -3.51 -3.70
N TYR A 38 -4.19 -3.20 -4.78
CA TYR A 38 -5.64 -3.00 -4.74
C TYR A 38 -6.33 -4.26 -5.27
N VAL A 39 -6.94 -5.01 -4.37
CA VAL A 39 -7.56 -6.30 -4.69
C VAL A 39 -8.97 -6.34 -4.14
N LYS A 40 -9.96 -6.52 -5.02
CA LYS A 40 -11.39 -6.68 -4.65
C LYS A 40 -11.94 -5.55 -3.75
N GLY A 41 -11.57 -4.31 -4.01
CA GLY A 41 -12.05 -3.16 -3.22
C GLY A 41 -11.28 -2.91 -1.92
N GLU A 42 -10.25 -3.72 -1.64
CA GLU A 42 -9.37 -3.54 -0.48
C GLU A 42 -8.01 -3.02 -0.94
N LEU A 43 -7.57 -1.91 -0.35
CA LEU A 43 -6.20 -1.44 -0.45
C LEU A 43 -5.36 -2.17 0.61
N LYS A 44 -4.35 -2.91 0.16
CA LYS A 44 -3.35 -3.58 1.01
C LYS A 44 -2.02 -2.86 0.82
N VAL A 45 -1.35 -2.53 1.92
CA VAL A 45 -0.07 -1.82 1.87
C VAL A 45 0.90 -2.51 2.82
N GLU A 46 2.03 -3.00 2.32
CA GLU A 46 3.03 -3.65 3.17
C GLU A 46 4.07 -2.64 3.64
N TYR A 47 4.15 -2.46 4.95
CA TYR A 47 5.06 -1.55 5.62
C TYR A 47 6.24 -2.31 6.23
N PRO A 48 7.50 -1.89 5.98
CA PRO A 48 8.70 -2.45 6.62
C PRO A 48 8.89 -1.90 8.04
N TYR A 49 7.81 -1.90 8.83
CA TYR A 49 7.79 -1.40 10.19
C TYR A 49 7.08 -2.38 11.12
N ASP A 50 7.45 -2.30 12.39
CA ASP A 50 6.85 -3.11 13.46
C ASP A 50 5.34 -2.86 13.59
N TYR A 51 4.59 -3.92 13.87
CA TYR A 51 3.15 -3.91 14.02
C TYR A 51 2.66 -2.87 15.03
N HIS A 52 3.34 -2.71 16.17
CA HIS A 52 2.95 -1.71 17.16
C HIS A 52 3.17 -0.28 16.68
N ALA A 53 4.25 -0.04 15.93
CA ALA A 53 4.53 1.26 15.36
C ALA A 53 3.47 1.64 14.31
N VAL A 54 3.16 0.72 13.40
CA VAL A 54 2.12 0.92 12.38
C VAL A 54 0.76 1.11 13.02
N TRP A 55 0.37 0.28 14.00
CA TRP A 55 -0.89 0.41 14.71
C TRP A 55 -1.07 1.79 15.36
N ASN A 56 -0.04 2.27 16.05
CA ASN A 56 -0.07 3.58 16.70
C ASN A 56 -0.10 4.72 15.66
N ALA A 57 0.64 4.59 14.57
CA ALA A 57 0.62 5.55 13.46
C ALA A 57 -0.77 5.60 12.81
N THR A 58 -1.43 4.45 12.60
CA THR A 58 -2.81 4.39 12.09
C THR A 58 -3.78 5.14 12.99
N LEU A 59 -3.71 4.92 14.31
CA LEU A 59 -4.59 5.62 15.26
C LEU A 59 -4.35 7.13 15.28
N ARG A 60 -3.09 7.57 15.18
CA ARG A 60 -2.75 8.99 15.07
C ARG A 60 -3.31 9.59 13.78
N GLY A 61 -3.10 8.92 12.64
CA GLY A 61 -3.66 9.37 11.36
C GLY A 61 -5.17 9.49 11.39
N LEU A 62 -5.89 8.52 11.99
CA LEU A 62 -7.34 8.62 12.15
C LEU A 62 -7.75 9.83 12.99
N LYS A 63 -7.02 10.11 14.07
CA LYS A 63 -7.26 11.28 14.93
C LYS A 63 -7.03 12.58 14.17
N ASP A 64 -5.92 12.71 13.45
CA ASP A 64 -5.56 13.91 12.70
C ASP A 64 -6.56 14.20 11.58
N LEU A 65 -7.08 13.15 10.95
CA LEU A 65 -8.14 13.22 9.94
C LEU A 65 -9.55 13.40 10.54
N ARG A 66 -9.67 13.52 11.87
CA ARG A 66 -10.94 13.61 12.61
C ARG A 66 -11.92 12.46 12.28
N ILE A 67 -11.39 11.27 12.02
CA ILE A 67 -12.16 10.05 11.81
C ILE A 67 -12.40 9.42 13.19
N VAL A 68 -13.66 9.21 13.54
CA VAL A 68 -14.05 8.70 14.86
C VAL A 68 -13.88 7.19 14.88
N VAL A 69 -13.07 6.67 15.79
CA VAL A 69 -12.93 5.22 16.01
C VAL A 69 -14.11 4.72 16.83
N GLU A 70 -14.94 3.86 16.24
CA GLU A 70 -16.11 3.26 16.90
C GLU A 70 -15.72 2.00 17.67
N GLN A 71 -14.86 1.17 17.08
CA GLN A 71 -14.41 -0.08 17.68
C GLN A 71 -12.96 -0.36 17.28
N LYS A 72 -12.16 -0.85 18.22
CA LYS A 72 -10.83 -1.39 17.95
C LYS A 72 -10.67 -2.72 18.67
N THR A 73 -10.25 -3.74 17.94
CA THR A 73 -9.88 -5.05 18.49
C THR A 73 -8.44 -5.30 18.08
N ARG A 74 -7.59 -5.67 19.04
CA ARG A 74 -6.15 -5.84 18.80
C ARG A 74 -5.65 -7.08 19.53
N ASP A 75 -5.08 -7.99 18.75
CA ASP A 75 -4.30 -9.14 19.21
C ASP A 75 -2.82 -8.95 18.81
N GLU A 76 -1.95 -9.88 19.23
CA GLU A 76 -0.51 -9.82 18.92
C GLU A 76 -0.22 -10.04 17.42
N LEU A 77 -1.06 -10.82 16.74
CA LEU A 77 -0.89 -11.19 15.32
C LEU A 77 -1.65 -10.27 14.36
N SER A 78 -2.79 -9.72 14.80
CA SER A 78 -3.61 -8.86 13.94
C SER A 78 -4.55 -7.99 14.75
N GLY A 79 -5.08 -6.95 14.12
CA GLY A 79 -6.08 -6.08 14.71
C GLY A 79 -6.99 -5.46 13.68
N ILE A 80 -8.19 -5.10 14.11
CA ILE A 80 -9.22 -4.49 13.28
C ILE A 80 -9.67 -3.19 13.95
N ILE A 81 -9.71 -2.13 13.16
CA ILE A 81 -10.23 -0.82 13.54
C ILE A 81 -11.46 -0.54 12.67
N LYS A 82 -12.60 -0.35 13.31
CA LYS A 82 -13.80 0.20 12.69
C LYS A 82 -13.91 1.66 13.09
N ALA A 83 -14.00 2.53 12.10
CA ALA A 83 -14.07 3.95 12.28
C ALA A 83 -15.11 4.56 11.32
N LYS A 84 -15.56 5.77 11.63
CA LYS A 84 -16.57 6.47 10.85
C LYS A 84 -16.09 7.90 10.59
N ARG A 85 -16.15 8.31 9.33
CA ARG A 85 -15.86 9.68 8.93
C ARG A 85 -17.00 10.60 9.37
N HIS A 86 -16.72 11.89 9.48
CA HIS A 86 -17.75 12.90 9.74
C HIS A 86 -18.89 12.88 8.70
N THR A 87 -18.59 12.50 7.45
CA THR A 87 -19.55 12.32 6.35
C THR A 87 -20.48 11.11 6.53
N GLY A 88 -20.33 10.32 7.59
CA GLY A 88 -21.09 9.09 7.84
C GLY A 88 -20.52 7.84 7.16
N THR A 89 -19.49 7.99 6.32
CA THR A 89 -18.85 6.86 5.62
C THR A 89 -18.04 5.99 6.57
N SER A 90 -18.35 4.70 6.63
CA SER A 90 -17.61 3.73 7.44
C SER A 90 -16.26 3.39 6.82
N VAL A 91 -15.26 3.24 7.68
CA VAL A 91 -13.89 2.85 7.33
C VAL A 91 -13.52 1.63 8.18
N LYS A 92 -13.10 0.55 7.51
CA LYS A 92 -12.56 -0.64 8.18
C LYS A 92 -11.09 -0.76 7.83
N ILE A 93 -10.23 -0.74 8.83
CA ILE A 93 -8.80 -0.97 8.68
C ILE A 93 -8.48 -2.31 9.35
N LYS A 94 -7.74 -3.16 8.65
CA LYS A 94 -7.18 -4.39 9.20
C LYS A 94 -5.67 -4.23 9.16
N VAL A 95 -5.01 -4.54 10.27
CA VAL A 95 -3.56 -4.50 10.40
C VAL A 95 -3.10 -5.89 10.80
N ILE A 96 -2.16 -6.47 10.07
CA ILE A 96 -1.69 -7.85 10.22
C ILE A 96 -0.17 -7.83 10.40
N ASN A 97 0.32 -8.46 11.45
CA ASN A 97 1.74 -8.71 11.65
C ASN A 97 2.17 -9.90 10.78
N LYS A 98 3.06 -9.67 9.81
CA LYS A 98 3.60 -10.72 8.94
C LYS A 98 4.90 -11.33 9.46
N GLY A 99 5.38 -10.91 10.63
CA GLY A 99 6.71 -11.27 11.14
C GLY A 99 7.82 -10.42 10.52
N SER A 100 9.04 -10.54 11.04
CA SER A 100 10.23 -9.83 10.51
C SER A 100 10.09 -8.31 10.37
N LYS A 101 9.32 -7.66 11.27
CA LYS A 101 8.98 -6.23 11.23
C LYS A 101 8.27 -5.80 9.93
N LEU A 102 7.46 -6.69 9.37
CA LEU A 102 6.59 -6.41 8.23
C LEU A 102 5.13 -6.39 8.69
N THR A 103 4.39 -5.37 8.28
CA THR A 103 2.98 -5.17 8.64
C THR A 103 2.14 -4.84 7.41
N VAL A 104 0.94 -5.40 7.31
CA VAL A 104 0.01 -5.22 6.18
C VAL A 104 -1.35 -4.72 6.64
#